data_AF-A0A7W1QNS0-F1
#
_entry.id   AF-A0A7W1QNS0-F1
#
_cell.length_a   1.000
_cell.length_b   1.000
_cell.length_c   1.000
_cell.angle_alpha   90.00
_cell.angle_beta   90.00
_cell.angle_gamma   90.00
#
_symmetry.space_group_name_H-M   'P 1'
#
loop_
_entity.id
_entity.type
_entity.pdbx_description
1 polymer ?
#
loop_
_entity_poly.entity_id
_entity_poly.type
_entity_poly.pdbx_seq_one_letter_code
_entity_poly.pdbx_strand_id
1 'polypeptide(L)' 'MSTKELIEKEIADLPEQLQRKVYDFAVRLKRNEDEPFNGAELSESVLARDWNSPEEDAAWANL' A
#
# COMPACT_ATOMS: atom_id res chain seq x y z
N MET A 1 -9.53 -21.95 -19.08
CA MET A 1 -9.21 -20.52 -19.20
C MET A 1 -8.13 -20.19 -18.21
N SER A 2 -7.09 -19.52 -18.66
CA SER A 2 -6.06 -18.92 -17.81
C SER A 2 -6.55 -17.58 -17.27
N THR A 3 -6.08 -17.19 -16.08
CA THR A 3 -6.35 -15.87 -15.48
C THR A 3 -6.01 -14.73 -16.45
N LYS A 4 -4.97 -14.91 -17.26
CA LYS A 4 -4.59 -13.95 -18.32
C LYS A 4 -5.70 -13.72 -19.34
N GLU A 5 -6.33 -14.80 -19.81
CA GLU A 5 -7.38 -14.74 -20.85
C GLU A 5 -8.65 -14.07 -20.33
N LEU A 6 -8.98 -14.29 -19.05
CA LEU A 6 -10.10 -13.62 -18.40
C LEU A 6 -9.86 -12.12 -18.28
N ILE A 7 -8.65 -11.71 -17.88
CA ILE A 7 -8.27 -10.31 -17.77
C ILE A 7 -8.30 -9.62 -19.14
N GLU A 8 -7.76 -10.25 -20.18
CA GLU A 8 -7.77 -9.68 -21.54
C GLU A 8 -9.18 -9.45 -22.06
N LYS A 9 -10.10 -10.39 -21.81
CA LYS A 9 -11.50 -10.25 -22.22
C LYS A 9 -12.20 -9.11 -21.48
N GLU A 10 -12.05 -9.03 -20.16
CA GLU A 10 -12.68 -7.98 -19.35
C GLU A 10 -12.10 -6.59 -19.66
N ILE A 11 -10.79 -6.47 -19.92
CA ILE A 11 -10.17 -5.18 -20.27
C ILE A 11 -10.59 -4.72 -21.67
N ALA A 12 -10.73 -5.63 -22.63
CA ALA A 12 -11.11 -5.30 -24.00
C ALA A 12 -12.50 -4.65 -24.09
N ASP A 13 -13.43 -5.05 -23.22
CA ASP A 13 -14.79 -4.52 -23.16
C ASP A 13 -14.88 -3.17 -22.42
N LEU A 14 -13.80 -2.72 -21.77
CA LEU A 14 -13.78 -1.46 -21.03
C LEU A 14 -13.43 -0.25 -21.90
N PRO A 15 -13.98 0.96 -21.60
CA PRO A 15 -13.53 2.22 -22.19
C PRO A 15 -12.04 2.49 -21.92
N GLU A 16 -11.37 3.17 -22.85
CA GLU A 16 -9.93 3.49 -22.79
C GLU A 16 -9.49 4.14 -21.46
N GLN A 17 -10.31 5.02 -20.89
CA GLN A 17 -10.02 5.66 -19.60
C GLN A 17 -9.90 4.65 -18.44
N LEU A 18 -10.70 3.58 -18.47
CA LEU A 18 -10.65 2.52 -17.47
C LEU A 18 -9.53 1.53 -17.78
N GLN A 19 -9.29 1.21 -19.05
CA GLN A 19 -8.12 0.42 -19.45
C GLN A 19 -6.82 1.07 -18.96
N ARG A 20 -6.72 2.40 -19.05
CA ARG A 20 -5.57 3.15 -18.54
C ARG A 20 -5.40 3.02 -17.03
N LYS A 21 -6.48 3.09 -16.26
CA LYS A 21 -6.44 2.87 -14.80
C LYS A 21 -5.98 1.46 -14.44
N VAL A 22 -6.45 0.45 -15.17
CA VAL A 22 -6.04 -0.94 -14.95
C VAL A 22 -4.55 -1.13 -15.29
N TYR A 23 -4.09 -0.52 -16.38
CA TYR A 23 -2.66 -0.51 -16.73
C TYR A 23 -1.81 0.16 -15.65
N ASP A 24 -2.18 1.36 -15.20
CA ASP A 24 -1.45 2.09 -14.16
C ASP A 24 -1.41 1.28 -12.85
N PHE A 25 -2.49 0.57 -12.51
CA PHE A 25 -2.53 -0.35 -11.37
C PHE A 25 -1.57 -1.53 -11.54
N ALA A 26 -1.56 -2.19 -12.71
CA ALA A 26 -0.64 -3.29 -12.99
C ALA A 26 0.83 -2.86 -12.92
N VAL A 27 1.15 -1.68 -13.46
CA VAL A 27 2.49 -1.07 -13.37
C VAL A 27 2.88 -0.79 -11.93
N ARG A 28 1.96 -0.23 -11.12
CA ARG A 28 2.18 -0.03 -9.68
C ARG A 28 2.41 -1.36 -8.98
N LEU A 29 1.63 -2.39 -9.28
CA LEU A 29 1.76 -3.71 -8.63
C LEU A 29 3.15 -4.29 -8.85
N LYS A 30 3.63 -4.26 -10.10
CA LYS A 30 4.99 -4.69 -10.47
C LYS A 30 6.06 -3.91 -9.72
N ARG A 31 5.89 -2.59 -9.58
CA ARG A 31 6.83 -1.74 -8.85
C ARG A 31 6.86 -2.02 -7.35
N ASN A 32 5.74 -2.44 -6.74
CA ASN A 32 5.70 -2.82 -5.32
C ASN A 32 6.31 -4.20 -5.05
N GLU A 33 6.45 -5.08 -6.05
CA GLU A 33 7.25 -6.30 -5.88
C GLU A 33 8.75 -5.99 -5.83
N ASP A 34 9.20 -4.95 -6.54
CA ASP A 34 10.60 -4.53 -6.57
C ASP A 34 11.00 -3.66 -5.36
N GLU A 35 10.03 -3.06 -4.66
CA GLU A 35 10.27 -2.15 -3.52
C GLU A 35 9.61 -2.75 -2.26
N PRO A 36 10.38 -3.31 -1.31
CA PRO A 36 9.80 -3.88 -0.10
C PRO A 36 9.03 -2.77 0.62
N PHE A 37 7.72 -2.94 0.76
CA PHE A 37 6.85 -2.00 1.48
C PHE A 37 7.35 -1.88 2.93
N ASN A 38 8.15 -0.85 3.21
CA ASN A 38 8.71 -0.58 4.53
C ASN A 38 7.70 0.21 5.37
N GLY A 39 6.49 -0.35 5.54
CA GLY A 39 5.42 0.27 6.33
C GLY A 39 5.80 0.54 7.79
N ALA A 40 6.82 -0.16 8.30
CA ALA A 40 7.43 0.07 9.61
C ALA A 40 8.06 1.47 9.70
N GLU A 41 8.92 1.86 8.75
CA GLU A 41 9.58 3.18 8.76
C GLU A 41 8.57 4.34 8.64
N LEU A 42 7.51 4.16 7.85
CA LEU A 42 6.47 5.18 7.72
C LEU A 42 5.61 5.33 8.98
N SER A 43 5.43 4.24 9.75
CA SER A 43 4.66 4.25 11.00
C SER A 43 5.50 4.76 12.18
N GLU A 44 6.81 4.52 12.18
CA GLU A 44 7.74 4.97 13.23
C GLU A 44 7.68 6.48 13.45
N SER A 45 7.68 7.28 12.38
CA SER A 45 7.68 8.75 12.49
C SER A 45 6.39 9.31 13.13
N VAL A 46 5.25 8.63 12.94
CA VAL A 46 3.95 9.03 13.50
C VAL A 46 3.78 8.49 14.91
N LEU A 47 4.16 7.24 15.15
CA LEU A 47 4.12 6.60 16.48
C LEU A 47 5.09 7.27 17.46
N ALA A 48 6.29 7.65 17.02
CA ALA A 48 7.29 8.32 17.87
C ALA A 48 6.83 9.70 18.36
N ARG A 49 5.91 10.37 17.66
CA ARG A 49 5.40 11.67 18.10
C ARG A 49 4.45 11.56 19.28
N ASP A 50 3.60 10.53 19.26
CA ASP A 50 2.57 10.38 20.28
C ASP A 50 3.09 9.55 21.48
N TRP A 51 4.00 8.58 21.24
CA TRP A 51 4.54 7.66 22.27
C TRP A 51 5.69 8.21 23.13
N ASN A 52 6.46 9.21 22.64
CA ASN A 52 7.57 9.82 23.41
C ASN A 52 7.12 11.03 24.25
N SER A 53 5.83 11.12 24.58
CA SER A 53 5.34 12.18 25.45
C SER A 53 5.73 11.89 26.91
N PRO A 54 6.23 12.89 27.66
CA PRO A 54 6.62 12.70 29.06
C PRO A 54 5.43 12.31 29.94
N GLU A 55 4.20 12.60 29.51
CA GLU A 55 2.99 12.12 30.18
C GLU A 55 2.79 10.60 30.06
N GLU A 56 3.12 10.00 28.90
CA GLU A 56 3.05 8.55 28.74
C GLU A 56 4.18 7.84 29.47
N ASP A 57 5.42 8.33 29.42
CA ASP A 57 6.55 7.75 30.19
C ASP A 57 6.24 7.63 31.69
N ALA A 58 5.54 8.61 32.27
CA ALA A 58 5.09 8.56 33.66
C ALA A 58 3.97 7.54 33.90
N ALA A 59 3.10 7.30 32.91
CA ALA A 59 2.06 6.28 32.98
C ALA A 59 2.66 4.86 32.86
N TRP A 60 3.66 4.67 32.00
CA TRP A 60 4.38 3.40 31.84
C TRP A 60 5.32 3.08 33.01
N ALA A 61 5.90 4.10 33.66
CA ALA A 61 6.75 3.92 34.84
C ALA A 61 5.99 3.45 36.10
N ASN A 62 4.65 3.51 36.09
CA ASN A 62 3.79 3.14 37.21
C ASN A 62 3.01 1.82 36.98
N LEU A 63 3.37 1.04 35.95
CA LEU A 63 2.87 -0.32 35.68
C LEU A 63 3.81 -1.39 36.26
#